data_AF-A0A921N9W5-F1
#
_entry.id   AF-A0A921N9W5-F1
#
_cell.length_a   1.000
_cell.length_b   1.000
_cell.length_c   1.000
_cell.angle_alpha   90.00
_cell.angle_beta   90.00
_cell.angle_gamma   90.00
#
_symmetry.space_group_name_H-M   'P 1'
#
loop_
_entity.id
_entity.type
_entity.pdbx_description
1 polymer ?
#
loop_
_entity_poly.entity_id
_entity_poly.type
_entity_poly.pdbx_seq_one_letter_code
_entity_poly.pdbx_strand_id
1 'polypeptide(L)' 'MPELPEVEGVVRELRPIIEGKTIQSVAVSEIVKTSHEAGKQSIIKGSQPSYFAEQLIGMTITRVERRAKYIF' A
#
# COMPACT_ATOMS: atom_id res chain seq x y z
N MET A 1 -2.90 4.62 -16.50
CA MET A 1 -3.12 3.57 -15.48
C MET A 1 -2.52 2.30 -16.05
N PRO A 2 -1.73 1.54 -15.29
CA PRO A 2 -1.13 0.31 -15.81
C PRO A 2 -2.19 -0.69 -16.29
N GLU A 3 -1.87 -1.45 -17.33
CA GLU A 3 -2.71 -2.52 -17.85
C GLU A 3 -2.47 -3.85 -17.13
N LEU A 4 -3.40 -4.81 -17.30
CA LEU A 4 -3.36 -6.10 -16.60
C LEU A 4 -2.00 -6.82 -16.70
N PRO A 5 -1.33 -6.88 -17.88
CA PRO A 5 -0.03 -7.52 -17.99
C PRO A 5 1.06 -6.81 -17.18
N GLU A 6 1.00 -5.49 -17.08
CA GLU A 6 1.98 -4.68 -16.34
C GLU A 6 1.83 -4.91 -14.84
N VAL A 7 0.58 -4.97 -14.34
CA VAL A 7 0.29 -5.26 -12.91
C VAL A 7 0.74 -6.68 -12.53
N GLU A 8 0.54 -7.68 -13.41
CA GLU A 8 1.09 -9.03 -13.20
C GLU A 8 2.61 -9.02 -13.10
N GLY A 9 3.28 -8.28 -13.99
CA GLY A 9 4.74 -8.13 -13.96
C GLY A 9 5.23 -7.61 -12.60
N VAL A 10 4.60 -6.53 -12.10
CA VAL A 10 4.93 -5.93 -10.79
C VAL A 10 4.76 -6.93 -9.65
N VAL A 11 3.65 -7.68 -9.60
CA VAL A 11 3.42 -8.68 -8.54
C VAL A 11 4.46 -9.79 -8.60
N ARG A 12 4.76 -10.30 -9.80
CA ARG A 12 5.74 -11.38 -9.99
C ARG A 12 7.14 -10.97 -9.53
N GLU A 13 7.54 -9.73 -9.78
CA GLU A 13 8.84 -9.18 -9.37
C GLU A 13 8.90 -8.86 -7.87
N LEU A 14 7.83 -8.32 -7.30
CA LEU A 14 7.78 -7.97 -5.87
C LEU A 14 7.78 -9.22 -4.98
N ARG A 15 7.00 -10.24 -5.33
CA ARG A 15 6.73 -11.41 -4.49
C ARG A 15 7.98 -12.00 -3.81
N PRO A 16 9.03 -12.42 -4.55
CA PRO A 16 10.22 -13.03 -3.93
C PRO A 16 11.04 -12.07 -3.06
N ILE A 17 10.81 -10.76 -3.17
CA ILE A 17 11.57 -9.73 -2.47
C ILE A 17 10.90 -9.37 -1.14
N ILE A 18 9.57 -9.42 -1.05
CA ILE A 18 8.83 -8.83 0.08
C ILE A 18 8.05 -9.83 0.93
N GLU A 19 7.64 -10.99 0.40
CA GLU A 19 6.97 -12.00 1.23
C GLU A 19 7.91 -12.49 2.35
N GLY A 20 7.37 -12.61 3.56
CA GLY A 20 8.10 -12.93 4.79
C GLY A 20 8.79 -11.73 5.48
N LYS A 21 8.82 -10.54 4.87
CA LYS A 21 9.38 -9.35 5.52
C LYS A 21 8.39 -8.73 6.50
N THR A 22 8.93 -8.20 7.60
CA THR A 22 8.17 -7.42 8.59
C THR A 22 8.33 -5.94 8.33
N ILE A 23 7.21 -5.21 8.35
CA ILE A 23 7.17 -3.76 8.14
C ILE A 23 7.75 -3.06 9.38
N GLN A 24 8.88 -2.39 9.23
CA GLN A 24 9.52 -1.66 10.34
C GLN A 24 9.02 -0.22 10.47
N SER A 25 8.67 0.40 9.35
CA SER A 25 8.21 1.79 9.31
C SER A 25 7.37 2.03 8.06
N VAL A 26 6.39 2.93 8.17
CA VAL A 26 5.56 3.37 7.04
C VAL A 26 5.61 4.89 6.96
N ALA A 27 5.91 5.41 5.76
CA ALA A 27 5.86 6.83 5.48
C ALA A 27 4.74 7.12 4.48
N VAL A 28 3.82 8.01 4.87
CA VAL A 28 2.79 8.53 3.97
C VAL A 28 3.25 9.88 3.44
N SER A 29 3.09 10.11 2.13
CA SER A 29 3.51 11.36 1.50
C SER A 29 2.71 12.56 2.01
N GLU A 30 3.34 13.73 2.03
CA GLU A 30 2.74 14.94 2.57
C GLU A 30 1.47 15.34 1.81
N ILE A 31 1.45 15.14 0.49
CA ILE A 31 0.28 15.41 -0.36
C ILE A 31 -0.96 14.64 0.11
N VAL A 32 -0.80 13.38 0.52
CA VAL A 32 -1.92 12.55 1.02
C VAL A 32 -2.40 13.07 2.36
N LYS A 33 -1.49 13.47 3.25
CA LYS A 33 -1.84 14.06 4.55
C LYS A 33 -2.59 15.39 4.40
N THR A 34 -2.03 16.33 3.63
CA THR A 34 -2.67 17.63 3.38
C THR A 34 -4.04 17.47 2.70
N SER A 35 -4.18 16.49 1.79
CA SER A 35 -5.49 16.18 1.19
C SER A 35 -6.49 15.72 2.24
N HIS A 36 -6.08 14.84 3.17
CA HIS A 36 -6.95 14.37 4.26
C HIS A 36 -7.38 15.50 5.18
N GLU A 37 -6.45 16.38 5.56
CA GLU A 37 -6.73 17.58 6.37
C GLU A 37 -7.73 18.52 5.68
N ALA A 38 -7.67 18.61 4.36
CA ALA A 38 -8.64 19.34 3.54
C ALA A 38 -10.00 18.62 3.37
N GLY A 39 -10.26 17.54 4.12
CA GLY A 39 -11.49 16.75 4.07
C GLY A 39 -11.58 15.78 2.90
N LYS A 40 -10.51 15.62 2.11
CA LYS A 40 -10.46 14.73 0.94
C LYS A 40 -9.69 13.45 1.27
N GLN A 41 -10.40 12.33 1.34
CA GLN A 41 -9.81 11.00 1.57
C GLN A 41 -9.20 10.40 0.28
N SER A 42 -8.15 11.03 -0.23
CA SER A 42 -7.43 10.53 -1.41
C SER A 42 -6.49 9.39 -1.01
N ILE A 43 -6.47 8.30 -1.81
CA ILE A 43 -5.69 7.08 -1.61
C ILE A 43 -6.10 6.27 -0.38
N ILE A 44 -5.91 6.80 0.83
CA ILE A 44 -6.31 6.17 2.09
C ILE A 44 -7.73 6.64 2.40
N LYS A 45 -8.66 5.71 2.65
CA LYS A 45 -10.07 6.01 2.91
C LYS A 45 -10.51 5.46 4.26
N GLY A 46 -11.47 6.14 4.89
CA GLY A 46 -12.07 5.68 6.15
C GLY A 46 -11.16 5.65 7.38
N SER A 47 -9.94 6.19 7.29
CA SER A 47 -9.00 6.28 8.42
C SER A 47 -8.06 7.47 8.25
N GLN A 48 -7.53 7.98 9.37
CA GLN A 48 -6.45 8.97 9.35
C GLN A 48 -5.15 8.31 8.82
N PRO A 49 -4.36 9.00 7.97
CA PRO A 49 -3.13 8.42 7.42
C PRO A 49 -2.11 7.95 8.46
N SER A 50 -2.01 8.65 9.60
CA SER A 50 -1.14 8.26 10.72
C SER A 50 -1.58 6.93 11.33
N TYR A 51 -2.87 6.81 11.64
CA TYR A 51 -3.44 5.57 12.18
C TYR A 51 -3.23 4.40 11.21
N PHE A 52 -3.47 4.61 9.91
CA PHE A 52 -3.20 3.59 8.90
C PHE A 52 -1.74 3.12 8.92
N ALA A 53 -0.78 4.05 9.00
CA ALA A 53 0.64 3.73 9.05
C ALA A 53 1.01 2.95 10.32
N GLU A 54 0.50 3.36 11.48
CA GLU A 54 0.75 2.70 12.76
C GLU A 54 0.25 1.25 12.79
N GLN A 55 -0.94 0.99 12.22
CA GLN A 55 -1.51 -0.36 12.19
C GLN A 55 -0.68 -1.35 11.36
N LEU A 56 0.11 -0.87 10.39
CA LEU A 56 0.92 -1.73 9.54
C LEU A 56 2.28 -2.08 10.15
N ILE A 57 2.80 -1.27 11.07
CA ILE A 57 4.13 -1.50 11.66
C ILE A 57 4.09 -2.79 12.48
N GLY A 58 5.09 -3.65 12.28
CA GLY A 58 5.18 -4.97 12.90
C GLY A 58 4.42 -6.07 12.17
N MET A 59 3.59 -5.76 11.16
CA MET A 59 2.96 -6.78 10.33
C MET A 59 3.99 -7.45 9.41
N THR A 60 3.81 -8.76 9.20
CA THR A 60 4.58 -9.52 8.20
C THR A 60 3.76 -9.65 6.91
N ILE A 61 4.38 -9.35 5.77
CA ILE A 61 3.77 -9.55 4.45
C ILE A 61 3.75 -11.06 4.18
N THR A 62 2.60 -11.70 4.27
CA THR A 62 2.49 -13.16 4.08
C THR A 62 2.32 -13.56 2.63
N ARG A 63 1.64 -12.72 1.85
CA ARG A 63 1.34 -12.98 0.44
C ARG A 63 1.10 -11.67 -0.31
N VAL A 64 1.42 -11.65 -1.61
CA VAL A 64 1.07 -10.55 -2.52
C VAL A 64 0.40 -11.09 -3.78
N GLU A 65 -0.79 -10.59 -4.06
CA GLU A 65 -1.65 -11.02 -5.17
C GLU A 65 -2.18 -9.82 -5.95
N ARG A 66 -2.86 -10.10 -7.06
CA ARG A 66 -3.67 -9.09 -7.74
C ARG A 66 -5.04 -9.60 -8.12
N ARG A 67 -5.97 -8.65 -8.22
CA ARG A 67 -7.25 -8.82 -8.90
C ARG A 67 -7.42 -7.69 -9.90
N ALA A 68 -7.49 -8.04 -11.17
CA ALA A 68 -7.46 -7.07 -12.26
C ALA A 68 -6.25 -6.12 -12.13
N LYS A 69 -6.49 -4.83 -11.85
CA LYS A 69 -5.48 -3.77 -11.72
C LYS A 69 -5.10 -3.44 -10.27
N TYR A 70 -5.64 -4.18 -9.29
CA TYR A 70 -5.38 -3.95 -7.86
C TYR A 70 -4.40 -4.98 -7.32
N ILE A 71 -3.42 -4.53 -6.53
CA ILE A 71 -2.46 -5.36 -5.80
C ILE A 71 -2.84 -5.32 -4.32
N PHE A 72 -2.79 -6.47 -3.64
CA PHE A 72 -3.09 -6.60 -2.22
C PHE A 72 -2.32 -7.76 -1.58
#